data_AF-A0A4Q3V8J2-F1
#
_entry.id   AF-A0A4Q3V8J2-F1
#
_cell.length_a   1.000
_cell.length_b   1.000
_cell.length_c   1.000
_cell.angle_alpha   90.00
_cell.angle_beta   90.00
_cell.angle_gamma   90.00
#
_symmetry.space_group_name_H-M   'P 1'
#
loop_
_entity.id
_entity.type
_entity.pdbx_description
1 polymer ?
#
loop_
_entity_poly.entity_id
_entity_poly.type
_entity_poly.pdbx_seq_one_letter_code
_entity_poly.pdbx_strand_id
1 'polypeptide(L)'
;MTARCSKCGTENPDDGRFCRSCGQKFVAMAAPVETSEPGVYYCYKHKKETTRVTCGRCERPLCTKCVTVGANGVRCRDCARNKVPLHFSGMVHEMFSGLRKMGRTLAAQPYWIYIIVLLAMSVIGRISTLGSNHPDPQTMEDAGYYDDPTETRSESAPADR
;
A
#
# COMPACT_ATOMS: atom_id res chain seq x y z
N MET A 1 3.23 5.21 -70.47
CA MET A 1 2.01 4.38 -70.44
C MET A 1 0.98 5.13 -69.59
N THR A 2 -0.21 4.57 -69.32
CA THR A 2 -1.18 5.17 -68.39
C THR A 2 -1.58 4.16 -67.32
N ALA A 3 -1.67 4.60 -66.07
CA ALA A 3 -2.09 3.80 -64.94
C ALA A 3 -3.54 4.13 -64.57
N ARG A 4 -4.40 3.11 -64.45
CA ARG A 4 -5.77 3.27 -63.97
C ARG A 4 -5.81 3.35 -62.45
N CYS A 5 -6.56 4.31 -61.92
CA CYS A 5 -6.76 4.46 -60.49
C CYS A 5 -7.63 3.34 -59.92
N SER A 6 -7.15 2.66 -58.87
CA SER A 6 -7.88 1.56 -58.22
C SER A 6 -9.15 1.98 -57.46
N LYS A 7 -9.34 3.28 -57.20
CA LYS A 7 -10.50 3.79 -56.45
C LYS A 7 -11.58 4.40 -57.32
N CYS A 8 -11.23 5.09 -58.40
CA CYS A 8 -12.22 5.77 -59.26
C CYS A 8 -12.14 5.37 -60.74
N GLY A 9 -11.19 4.51 -61.13
CA GLY A 9 -11.03 4.02 -62.50
C GLY A 9 -10.42 5.03 -63.49
N THR A 10 -10.22 6.29 -63.10
CA THR A 10 -9.65 7.32 -63.98
C THR A 10 -8.25 6.94 -64.47
N GLU A 11 -8.02 7.11 -65.76
CA GLU A 11 -6.72 6.94 -66.40
C GLU A 11 -5.82 8.13 -66.05
N ASN A 12 -4.67 7.84 -65.45
CA ASN A 12 -3.69 8.82 -65.02
C ASN A 12 -2.34 8.53 -65.68
N PRO A 13 -1.50 9.56 -65.87
CA PRO A 13 -0.15 9.36 -66.37
C PRO A 13 0.69 8.62 -65.32
N ASP A 14 1.62 7.75 -65.75
CA ASP A 14 2.36 6.84 -64.86
C ASP A 14 3.31 7.54 -63.88
N ASP A 15 3.71 8.78 -64.20
CA ASP A 15 4.59 9.62 -63.37
C ASP A 15 3.83 10.40 -62.29
N GLY A 16 2.50 10.33 -62.28
CA GLY A 16 1.67 10.98 -61.28
C GLY A 16 1.89 10.39 -59.88
N ARG A 17 2.20 11.25 -58.89
CA ARG A 17 2.23 10.84 -57.47
C ARG A 17 0.83 10.56 -56.92
N PHE A 18 -0.20 11.12 -57.56
CA PHE A 18 -1.59 11.10 -57.12
C PHE A 18 -2.54 10.96 -58.32
N CYS A 19 -3.73 10.39 -58.08
CA CYS A 19 -4.85 10.42 -59.01
C CYS A 19 -5.38 11.85 -59.14
N ARG A 20 -5.51 12.33 -60.38
CA ARG A 20 -5.91 13.71 -60.70
C ARG A 20 -7.39 13.99 -60.45
N SER A 21 -8.21 12.94 -60.38
CA SER A 21 -9.67 13.04 -60.19
C SER A 21 -10.08 12.83 -58.73
N CYS A 22 -9.61 11.75 -58.07
CA CYS A 22 -10.03 11.41 -56.71
C CYS A 22 -8.98 11.70 -55.62
N GLY A 23 -7.78 12.16 -55.99
CA GLY A 23 -6.70 12.53 -55.06
C GLY A 23 -5.95 11.37 -54.40
N GLN A 24 -6.25 10.11 -54.75
CA GLN A 24 -5.57 8.95 -54.16
C GLN A 24 -4.09 8.91 -54.55
N LYS A 25 -3.20 8.71 -53.58
CA LYS A 25 -1.77 8.47 -53.80
C LYS A 25 -1.55 7.13 -54.51
N PHE A 26 -0.78 7.14 -55.60
CA PHE A 26 -0.27 5.90 -56.19
C PHE A 26 0.87 5.42 -55.30
N VAL A 27 0.59 4.44 -54.46
CA VAL A 27 1.63 3.80 -53.64
C VAL A 27 2.46 2.99 -54.62
N ALA A 28 3.64 3.49 -54.98
CA ALA A 28 4.67 2.64 -55.56
C ALA A 28 4.85 1.48 -54.58
N MET A 29 4.48 0.27 -55.00
CA MET A 29 4.74 -0.94 -54.23
C MET A 29 6.24 -1.01 -54.04
N ALA A 30 6.72 -0.48 -52.91
CA ALA A 30 8.02 -0.84 -52.39
C ALA A 30 7.98 -2.36 -52.28
N ALA A 31 8.83 -3.02 -53.06
CA ALA A 31 8.96 -4.46 -53.06
C ALA A 31 8.93 -4.94 -51.60
N PRO A 32 8.10 -5.95 -51.26
CA PRO A 32 8.23 -6.61 -49.98
C PRO A 32 9.70 -7.02 -49.85
N VAL A 33 10.38 -6.54 -48.81
CA VAL A 33 11.68 -7.08 -48.45
C VAL A 33 11.41 -8.48 -47.90
N GLU A 34 11.30 -9.44 -48.80
CA GLU A 34 11.45 -10.86 -48.49
C GLU A 34 12.94 -11.15 -48.48
N THR A 35 13.54 -11.14 -47.29
CA THR A 35 14.81 -11.80 -47.05
C THR A 35 14.55 -13.05 -46.23
N SER A 36 14.45 -14.16 -46.96
CA SER A 36 14.25 -15.54 -46.50
C SER A 36 15.56 -16.21 -46.04
N GLU A 37 16.51 -15.46 -45.49
CA GLU A 37 17.65 -16.07 -44.78
C GLU A 37 17.20 -16.47 -43.36
N PRO A 38 17.15 -17.77 -43.03
CA PRO A 38 16.70 -18.23 -41.71
C PRO A 38 17.66 -17.71 -40.64
N GLY A 39 17.18 -16.78 -39.81
CA GLY A 39 17.91 -16.30 -38.62
C GLY A 39 18.12 -14.78 -38.51
N VAL A 40 17.58 -13.98 -39.44
CA VAL A 40 17.58 -12.51 -39.32
C VAL A 40 16.17 -12.01 -39.01
N TYR A 41 15.92 -11.68 -37.75
CA TYR A 41 14.64 -11.08 -37.34
C TYR A 41 14.77 -9.56 -37.27
N TYR A 42 13.66 -8.85 -37.45
CA TYR A 42 13.61 -7.40 -37.27
C TYR A 42 12.91 -7.04 -35.97
N CYS A 43 13.37 -5.97 -35.32
CA CYS A 43 12.72 -5.53 -34.08
C CYS A 43 11.26 -5.14 -34.34
N TYR A 44 10.36 -5.59 -33.47
CA TYR A 44 8.93 -5.24 -33.50
C TYR A 44 8.67 -3.73 -33.58
N LYS A 45 9.49 -2.90 -32.91
CA LYS A 45 9.39 -1.43 -32.96
C LYS A 45 10.23 -0.80 -34.06
N HIS A 46 11.43 -1.33 -34.29
CA HIS A 46 12.38 -0.76 -35.26
C HIS A 46 12.58 -1.73 -36.42
N LYS A 47 11.73 -1.61 -37.44
CA LYS A 47 11.77 -2.45 -38.65
C LYS A 47 13.09 -2.36 -39.44
N LYS A 48 13.92 -1.33 -39.17
CA LYS A 48 15.23 -1.14 -39.83
C LYS A 48 16.39 -1.83 -39.08
N GLU A 49 16.18 -2.30 -37.85
CA GLU A 49 17.23 -2.94 -37.05
C GLU A 49 17.03 -4.45 -37.03
N THR A 50 18.07 -5.18 -37.46
CA THR A 50 18.13 -6.64 -37.37
C THR A 50 18.50 -7.07 -35.96
N THR A 51 17.99 -8.22 -35.54
CA THR A 51 18.20 -8.76 -34.19
C THR A 51 18.17 -10.27 -34.17
N ARG A 52 18.89 -10.84 -33.20
CA ARG A 52 18.88 -12.26 -32.82
C ARG A 52 18.33 -12.49 -31.41
N VAL A 53 17.87 -11.44 -30.74
CA VAL A 53 17.39 -11.50 -29.35
C VAL A 53 15.87 -11.43 -29.32
N THR A 54 15.25 -12.35 -28.58
CA THR A 54 13.79 -12.45 -28.41
C THR A 54 13.38 -12.27 -26.95
N CYS A 55 12.14 -11.84 -26.73
CA CYS A 55 11.59 -11.71 -25.38
C CYS A 55 11.28 -13.09 -24.78
N GLY A 56 11.81 -13.43 -23.61
CA GLY A 56 11.52 -14.72 -22.96
C GLY A 56 10.07 -14.91 -22.45
N ARG A 57 9.18 -13.92 -22.62
CA ARG A 57 7.75 -14.02 -22.24
C ARG A 57 6.81 -14.08 -23.44
N CYS A 58 7.08 -13.26 -24.47
CA CYS A 58 6.21 -13.11 -25.62
C CYS A 58 6.88 -13.46 -26.95
N GLU A 59 8.14 -13.89 -26.90
CA GLU A 59 8.95 -14.40 -28.02
C GLU A 59 9.15 -13.41 -29.18
N ARG A 60 8.70 -12.17 -29.03
CA ARG A 60 8.87 -11.12 -30.04
C ARG A 60 10.35 -10.73 -30.19
N PRO A 61 10.84 -10.51 -31.42
CA PRO A 61 12.19 -10.02 -31.68
C PRO A 61 12.40 -8.58 -31.22
N LEU A 62 13.52 -8.33 -30.54
CA LEU A 62 13.87 -7.07 -29.88
C LEU A 62 15.26 -6.61 -30.30
N CYS A 63 15.45 -5.34 -30.66
CA CYS A 63 16.80 -4.79 -30.80
C CYS A 63 17.44 -4.50 -29.44
N THR A 64 18.75 -4.29 -29.42
CA THR A 64 19.54 -3.92 -28.22
C THR A 64 19.05 -2.62 -27.56
N LYS A 65 18.35 -1.74 -28.29
CA LYS A 65 17.75 -0.51 -27.74
C LYS A 65 16.40 -0.72 -27.06
N CYS A 66 15.66 -1.77 -27.43
CA CYS A 66 14.34 -2.08 -26.87
C CYS A 66 14.38 -3.13 -25.76
N VAL A 67 15.55 -3.72 -25.53
CA VAL A 67 15.77 -4.74 -24.51
C VAL A 67 15.67 -4.15 -23.10
N THR A 68 15.03 -4.86 -22.19
CA THR A 68 15.01 -4.55 -20.76
C THR A 68 15.38 -5.80 -19.99
N VAL A 69 16.32 -5.69 -19.05
CA VAL A 69 16.74 -6.83 -18.22
C VAL A 69 15.88 -6.82 -16.96
N GLY A 70 15.05 -7.84 -16.78
CA GLY A 70 14.30 -8.07 -15.55
C GLY A 70 14.94 -9.19 -14.72
N ALA A 71 14.37 -9.45 -13.55
CA ALA A 71 14.85 -10.52 -12.65
C ALA A 71 14.98 -11.90 -13.35
N ASN A 72 14.14 -12.16 -14.34
CA ASN A 72 14.08 -13.44 -15.06
C ASN A 72 14.67 -13.33 -16.49
N GLY A 73 15.66 -12.45 -16.69
CA GLY A 73 16.37 -12.28 -17.95
C GLY A 73 15.80 -11.21 -18.89
N VAL A 74 16.02 -11.39 -20.20
CA VAL A 74 15.67 -10.43 -21.24
C VAL A 74 14.16 -10.34 -21.47
N ARG A 75 13.62 -9.11 -21.45
CA ARG A 75 12.20 -8.80 -21.68
C ARG A 75 12.03 -7.58 -22.57
N CYS A 76 10.87 -7.50 -23.23
CA CYS A 76 10.44 -6.28 -23.93
C CYS A 76 9.81 -5.27 -22.95
N ARG A 77 9.84 -3.97 -23.31
CA ARG A 77 9.23 -2.89 -22.50
C ARG A 77 7.75 -3.07 -22.21
N ASP A 78 7.00 -3.79 -23.04
CA ASP A 78 5.56 -3.97 -22.84
C ASP A 78 5.31 -5.08 -21.82
N CYS A 79 6.06 -6.18 -21.89
CA CYS A 79 6.04 -7.23 -20.88
C CYS A 79 6.65 -6.79 -19.53
N ALA A 80 7.62 -5.88 -19.55
CA ALA A 80 8.21 -5.31 -18.34
C ALA A 80 7.27 -4.28 -17.66
N ARG A 81 6.47 -3.55 -18.45
CA ARG A 81 5.51 -2.56 -17.92
C ARG A 81 4.18 -3.16 -17.49
N ASN A 82 3.79 -4.33 -18.01
CA ASN A 82 2.60 -5.02 -17.54
C ASN A 82 2.85 -5.63 -16.16
N LYS A 83 2.78 -4.78 -15.14
CA LYS A 83 2.59 -5.19 -13.76
C LYS A 83 1.22 -5.87 -13.75
N VAL A 84 1.19 -7.19 -13.63
CA VAL A 84 -0.06 -7.89 -13.32
C VAL A 84 -0.62 -7.23 -12.06
N PRO A 85 -1.82 -6.62 -12.11
CA PRO A 85 -2.41 -6.10 -10.90
C PRO A 85 -2.69 -7.29 -10.00
N LEU A 86 -1.90 -7.44 -8.94
CA LEU A 86 -2.24 -8.34 -7.84
C LEU A 86 -3.46 -7.70 -7.17
N HIS A 87 -4.65 -8.03 -7.66
CA HIS A 87 -5.92 -7.59 -7.07
C HIS A 87 -6.11 -8.29 -5.72
N PHE A 88 -5.48 -7.76 -4.67
CA PHE A 88 -5.77 -8.16 -3.28
C PHE A 88 -7.22 -7.83 -2.87
N SER A 89 -7.91 -7.00 -3.65
CA SER A 89 -9.29 -6.54 -3.42
C SER A 89 -10.31 -7.68 -3.31
N GLY A 90 -10.10 -8.81 -4.00
CA GLY A 90 -11.00 -9.97 -3.91
C GLY A 90 -11.02 -10.64 -2.53
N MET A 91 -9.93 -10.55 -1.76
CA MET A 91 -9.83 -11.14 -0.43
C MET A 91 -10.45 -10.25 0.65
N VAL A 92 -10.42 -8.92 0.47
CA VAL A 92 -10.88 -7.96 1.46
C VAL A 92 -12.42 -7.87 1.49
N HIS A 93 -13.09 -8.01 0.34
CA HIS A 93 -14.55 -7.91 0.27
C HIS A 93 -15.28 -9.11 0.93
N GLU A 94 -14.66 -10.30 0.90
CA GLU A 94 -15.17 -11.49 1.59
C GLU A 94 -14.91 -11.45 3.12
N MET A 95 -13.78 -10.90 3.57
CA MET A 95 -13.54 -10.72 5.01
C MET A 95 -14.48 -9.67 5.64
N PHE A 96 -14.78 -8.57 4.93
CA PHE A 96 -15.61 -7.50 5.48
C PHE A 96 -17.11 -7.85 5.53
N SER A 97 -17.59 -8.73 4.63
CA SER A 97 -18.98 -9.20 4.61
C SER A 97 -19.28 -10.16 5.77
N GLY A 98 -18.30 -11.00 6.16
CA GLY A 98 -18.37 -11.85 7.35
C GLY A 98 -18.36 -11.06 8.67
N LEU A 99 -17.53 -10.02 8.75
CA LEU A 99 -17.39 -9.21 9.97
C LEU A 99 -18.65 -8.37 10.29
N ARG A 100 -19.36 -7.87 9.28
CA ARG A 100 -20.65 -7.19 9.48
C ARG A 100 -21.77 -8.11 9.96
N LYS A 101 -21.77 -9.39 9.56
CA LYS A 101 -22.75 -10.38 10.06
C LYS A 101 -22.43 -10.83 11.50
N MET A 102 -21.15 -10.96 11.86
CA MET A 102 -20.73 -11.23 13.24
C MET A 102 -21.01 -10.08 14.21
N GLY A 103 -20.80 -8.82 13.79
CA GLY A 103 -21.12 -7.65 14.63
C GLY A 103 -22.60 -7.52 14.99
N ARG A 104 -23.50 -8.00 14.12
CA ARG A 104 -24.97 -7.91 14.34
C ARG A 104 -25.55 -9.05 15.19
N THR A 105 -24.85 -10.17 15.30
CA THR A 105 -25.28 -11.33 16.12
C THR A 105 -24.72 -11.26 17.55
N LEU A 106 -23.54 -10.66 17.76
CA LEU A 106 -22.98 -10.45 19.09
C LEU A 106 -23.72 -9.37 19.90
N ALA A 107 -24.33 -8.38 19.24
CA ALA A 107 -25.17 -7.36 19.88
C ALA A 107 -26.60 -7.84 20.23
N ALA A 108 -27.00 -9.04 19.80
CA ALA A 108 -28.34 -9.59 20.02
C ALA A 108 -28.43 -10.58 21.18
N GLN A 109 -27.31 -10.92 21.83
CA GLN A 109 -27.30 -11.79 23.01
C GLN A 109 -27.02 -10.96 24.27
N PRO A 110 -27.94 -10.93 25.25
CA PRO A 110 -27.78 -10.12 26.47
C PRO A 110 -26.59 -10.57 27.33
N TYR A 111 -25.96 -11.70 27.01
CA TYR A 111 -24.85 -12.28 27.76
C TYR A 111 -23.62 -11.37 27.86
N TRP A 112 -23.33 -10.55 26.83
CA TRP A 112 -22.20 -9.60 26.90
C TRP A 112 -22.43 -8.48 27.91
N ILE A 113 -23.70 -8.07 28.12
CA ILE A 113 -24.07 -7.10 29.16
C ILE A 113 -23.82 -7.71 30.55
N TYR A 114 -24.20 -8.97 30.76
CA TYR A 114 -23.93 -9.68 32.03
C TYR A 114 -22.43 -9.80 32.33
N ILE A 115 -21.59 -10.08 31.31
CA ILE A 115 -20.13 -10.12 31.46
C ILE A 115 -19.58 -8.75 31.91
N ILE A 116 -20.01 -7.66 31.27
CA ILE A 116 -19.58 -6.29 31.63
C ILE A 116 -20.00 -5.94 33.06
N VAL A 117 -21.23 -6.26 33.44
CA VAL A 117 -21.74 -6.00 34.81
C VAL A 117 -20.97 -6.79 35.86
N LEU A 118 -20.66 -8.06 35.61
CA LEU A 118 -19.86 -8.88 36.52
C LEU A 118 -18.43 -8.33 36.69
N LEU A 119 -17.79 -7.91 35.59
CA LEU A 119 -16.47 -7.29 35.65
C LEU A 119 -16.50 -5.96 36.42
N ALA A 120 -17.52 -5.12 36.21
CA ALA A 120 -17.70 -3.87 36.94
C ALA A 120 -17.90 -4.12 38.45
N MET A 121 -18.76 -5.07 38.83
CA MET A 121 -18.97 -5.46 40.24
C MET A 121 -17.69 -5.97 40.91
N SER A 122 -16.89 -6.78 40.21
CA SER A 122 -15.61 -7.28 40.73
C SER A 122 -14.56 -6.18 40.92
N VAL A 123 -14.56 -5.15 40.08
CA VAL A 123 -13.62 -4.02 40.21
C VAL A 123 -14.08 -3.08 41.32
N ILE A 124 -15.38 -2.78 41.41
CA ILE A 124 -15.94 -1.91 42.46
C ILE A 124 -15.76 -2.55 43.85
N GLY A 125 -15.99 -3.86 44.00
CA GLY A 125 -15.78 -4.58 45.26
C GLY A 125 -14.32 -4.60 45.74
N ARG A 126 -13.35 -4.44 44.83
CA ARG A 126 -11.92 -4.32 45.16
C ARG A 126 -11.51 -2.90 45.53
N ILE A 127 -12.24 -1.89 45.05
CA ILE A 127 -11.97 -0.47 45.37
C ILE A 127 -12.57 -0.09 46.73
N SER A 128 -13.75 -0.59 47.08
CA SER A 128 -14.40 -0.30 48.37
C SER A 128 -13.74 -0.98 49.58
N THR A 129 -12.89 -1.98 49.37
CA THR A 129 -12.14 -2.67 50.44
C THR A 129 -10.81 -2.00 50.80
N LEU A 130 -10.36 -1.00 50.04
CA LEU A 130 -9.19 -0.17 50.40
C LEU A 130 -9.56 1.09 51.22
N GLY A 131 -10.85 1.27 51.54
CA GLY A 131 -11.37 2.51 52.15
C GLY A 131 -11.68 2.46 53.64
N SER A 132 -11.60 1.31 54.31
CA SER A 132 -11.78 1.24 55.77
C SER A 132 -10.44 1.36 56.48
N ASN A 133 -9.95 2.59 56.60
CA ASN A 133 -8.88 2.95 57.54
C ASN A 133 -9.40 2.72 58.95
N HIS A 134 -9.12 1.55 59.53
CA HIS A 134 -9.20 1.37 60.97
C HIS A 134 -7.90 1.98 61.54
N PRO A 135 -7.95 3.04 62.36
CA PRO A 135 -6.75 3.54 63.01
C PRO A 135 -6.26 2.48 64.00
N ASP A 136 -4.96 2.15 63.91
CA ASP A 136 -4.24 1.27 64.83
C ASP A 136 -4.15 1.92 66.23
N PRO A 137 -4.36 1.16 67.32
CA PRO A 137 -4.36 1.68 68.70
C PRO A 137 -2.97 1.95 69.30
N GLN A 138 -1.88 1.85 68.54
CA GLN A 138 -0.50 1.88 69.08
C GLN A 138 0.14 3.27 69.24
N THR A 139 -0.56 4.38 68.96
CA THR A 139 0.02 5.73 69.06
C THR A 139 -0.20 6.41 70.42
N MET A 140 -0.70 5.69 71.43
CA MET A 140 -1.00 6.25 72.76
C MET A 140 0.12 6.07 73.79
N GLU A 141 1.23 5.42 73.43
CA GLU A 141 2.29 5.06 74.39
C GLU A 141 3.44 6.08 74.46
N ASP A 142 3.62 6.93 73.45
CA ASP A 142 4.78 7.86 73.36
C ASP A 142 4.54 9.26 73.97
N ALA A 143 3.41 9.49 74.66
CA ALA A 143 3.10 10.80 75.26
C ALA A 143 3.48 10.93 76.75
N GLY A 144 4.23 9.98 77.31
CA GLY A 144 4.48 9.92 78.75
C GLY A 144 5.91 9.52 79.11
N TYR A 145 6.93 10.31 78.77
CA TYR A 145 8.17 10.27 79.54
C TYR A 145 8.91 11.61 79.55
N TYR A 146 9.05 12.12 80.77
CA TYR A 146 9.74 13.33 81.25
C TYR A 146 11.22 13.37 80.84
N ASP A 147 11.79 14.57 80.66
CA ASP A 147 12.74 15.09 81.65
C ASP A 147 12.95 16.60 81.51
N ASP A 148 12.76 17.27 82.64
CA ASP A 148 13.07 18.66 82.93
C ASP A 148 14.43 18.69 83.65
N PRO A 149 15.45 19.40 83.12
CA PRO A 149 16.57 19.78 83.94
C PRO A 149 16.89 21.26 83.71
N THR A 150 16.59 22.12 84.69
CA THR A 150 17.59 22.96 85.37
C THR A 150 16.92 23.95 86.32
N GLU A 151 16.55 23.45 87.50
CA GLU A 151 16.53 24.26 88.71
C GLU A 151 17.97 24.49 89.16
N THR A 152 18.53 25.69 88.98
CA THR A 152 19.50 26.25 89.93
C THR A 152 19.50 27.79 89.89
N ARG A 153 18.82 28.36 90.89
CA ARG A 153 19.40 29.30 91.87
C ARG A 153 20.08 30.58 91.34
N SER A 154 19.50 31.74 91.67
CA SER A 154 20.08 32.68 92.65
C SER A 154 19.43 34.08 92.59
N GLU A 155 18.94 34.51 93.76
CA GLU A 155 19.13 35.85 94.34
C GLU A 155 18.34 37.10 93.87
N SER A 156 17.55 37.58 94.85
CA SER A 156 17.41 38.98 95.32
C SER A 156 16.74 40.04 94.43
N ALA A 157 15.52 40.40 94.84
CA ALA A 157 15.00 41.73 95.23
C ALA A 157 15.91 42.98 94.98
N PRO A 158 15.37 44.23 94.84
CA PRO A 158 14.17 44.72 95.53
C PRO A 158 13.28 45.77 94.81
N ALA A 159 12.16 46.07 95.48
CA ALA A 159 11.48 47.36 95.71
C ALA A 159 11.63 48.50 94.69
N ASP A 160 10.53 49.20 94.37
CA ASP A 160 9.98 50.30 95.17
C ASP A 160 8.96 51.13 94.34
N ARG A 161 7.89 51.54 95.03
CA ARG A 161 7.03 52.73 94.85
C ARG A 161 6.15 52.94 93.60
#